data_AF-A0A9J6F1U1-F1
#
_entry.id   AF-A0A9J6F1U1-F1
#
_cell.length_a   1.000
_cell.length_b   1.000
_cell.length_c   1.000
_cell.angle_alpha   90.00
_cell.angle_beta   90.00
_cell.angle_gamma   90.00
#
_symmetry.space_group_name_H-M   'P 1'
#
loop_
_entity.id
_entity.type
_entity.pdbx_description
1 polymer ?
#
loop_
_entity_poly.entity_id
_entity_poly.type
_entity_poly.pdbx_seq_one_letter_code
_entity_poly.pdbx_strand_id
1 'polypeptide(L)' 'MIKLLYKKDVLQKLVESCTSKGYVFQMEMIARARQFGCTIGEVPISFVDRFYGESKMGSNEIFQFAKGLLYLFATT' A
#
# COMPACT_ATOMS: atom_id res chain seq x y z
N MET A 1 -11.71 5.83 1.80
CA MET A 1 -10.79 5.00 2.60
C MET A 1 -10.71 3.63 1.97
N ILE A 2 -9.60 3.29 1.33
CA ILE A 2 -9.34 1.96 0.75
C ILE A 2 -9.20 0.95 1.89
N LYS A 3 -9.85 -0.21 1.76
CA LYS A 3 -9.73 -1.33 2.71
C LYS A 3 -8.98 -2.46 2.02
N LEU A 4 -7.89 -2.90 2.63
CA LEU A 4 -7.14 -4.09 2.24
C LEU A 4 -7.41 -5.18 3.27
N LEU A 5 -7.72 -6.39 2.80
CA LEU A 5 -7.94 -7.55 3.65
C LEU A 5 -6.88 -8.60 3.33
N TYR A 6 -6.16 -9.05 4.35
CA TYR A 6 -5.12 -10.06 4.24
C TYR A 6 -5.42 -11.23 5.18
N LYS A 7 -5.06 -12.45 4.78
CA LYS A 7 -5.03 -13.58 5.73
C LYS A 7 -3.95 -13.31 6.78
N LYS A 8 -4.17 -13.77 8.01
CA LYS A 8 -3.27 -13.51 9.16
C LYS A 8 -1.82 -13.90 8.85
N ASP A 9 -1.59 -15.11 8.33
CA ASP A 9 -0.24 -15.62 8.04
C ASP A 9 0.47 -14.80 6.95
N VAL A 10 -0.28 -14.31 5.97
CA VAL A 10 0.23 -13.47 4.89
C VAL A 10 0.55 -12.07 5.42
N LEU A 11 -0.34 -11.50 6.22
CA LEU A 11 -0.13 -10.19 6.84
C LEU A 11 1.11 -10.19 7.72
N GLN A 12 1.32 -11.24 8.53
CA GLN A 12 2.48 -11.34 9.42
C GLN A 12 3.79 -11.30 8.61
N LYS A 13 3.91 -12.15 7.58
CA LYS A 13 5.08 -12.19 6.69
C LYS A 13 5.33 -10.85 5.99
N LEU A 14 4.25 -10.23 5.50
CA LEU A 14 4.35 -8.94 4.82
C LEU A 14 4.79 -7.83 5.77
N VAL A 15 4.24 -7.76 6.98
CA VAL A 15 4.60 -6.77 8.01
C VAL A 15 6.04 -6.95 8.48
N GLU A 16 6.50 -8.17 8.71
CA GLU A 16 7.91 -8.44 9.08
C GLU A 16 8.88 -7.96 8.00
N SER A 17 8.45 -8.03 6.74
CA SER A 17 9.27 -7.61 5.60
C SER A 17 9.15 -6.10 5.31
N CYS A 18 8.07 -5.44 5.74
CA CYS A 18 7.77 -4.05 5.41
C CYS A 18 8.55 -3.08 6.29
N THR A 19 9.19 -2.08 5.68
CA THR A 19 9.92 -1.02 6.40
C THR A 19 9.31 0.37 6.19
N SER A 20 8.37 0.55 5.25
CA SER A 20 7.76 1.84 4.95
C SER A 20 6.68 2.26 5.95
N LYS A 21 6.56 3.57 6.20
CA LYS A 21 5.53 4.19 7.04
C LYS A 21 4.59 5.05 6.20
N GLY A 22 3.35 5.25 6.66
CA GLY A 22 2.37 6.13 6.00
C GLY A 22 1.70 5.49 4.78
N TYR A 23 1.22 6.30 3.83
CA TYR A 23 0.47 5.81 2.65
C TYR A 23 1.29 4.88 1.74
N VAL A 24 2.62 5.02 1.74
CA VAL A 24 3.53 4.17 0.97
C VAL A 24 3.50 2.71 1.44
N PHE A 25 3.13 2.47 2.70
CA PHE A 25 2.98 1.12 3.26
C PHE A 25 1.96 0.29 2.49
N GLN A 26 0.81 0.87 2.11
CA GLN A 26 -0.23 0.14 1.39
C GLN A 26 0.25 -0.34 0.02
N MET A 27 1.06 0.48 -0.66
CA MET A 27 1.65 0.13 -1.96
C MET A 27 2.72 -0.95 -1.81
N GLU A 28 3.62 -0.80 -0.83
CA GLU A 28 4.68 -1.79 -0.56
C GLU A 28 4.10 -3.17 -0.22
N MET A 29 3.06 -3.19 0.62
CA MET A 29 2.32 -4.40 1.01
C MET A 29 1.78 -5.17 -0.22
N ILE A 30 1.14 -4.47 -1.16
CA ILE A 30 0.57 -5.09 -2.37
C ILE A 30 1.68 -5.64 -3.26
N ALA A 31 2.76 -4.86 -3.43
CA ALA A 31 3.84 -5.25 -4.32
C ALA A 31 4.66 -6.43 -3.77
N ARG A 32 4.91 -6.46 -2.47
CA ARG A 32 5.51 -7.62 -1.79
C ARG A 32 4.59 -8.83 -1.81
N ALA A 33 3.27 -8.66 -1.62
CA ALA A 33 2.32 -9.77 -1.74
C ALA A 33 2.40 -10.44 -3.12
N ARG A 34 2.59 -9.63 -4.18
CA ARG A 34 2.83 -10.13 -5.54
C ARG A 34 4.16 -10.89 -5.65
N GLN A 35 5.25 -10.37 -5.07
CA GLN A 35 6.55 -11.05 -5.07
C GLN A 35 6.53 -12.39 -4.31
N PHE A 36 5.77 -12.48 -3.21
CA PHE A 36 5.57 -13.73 -2.47
C PHE A 36 4.63 -14.74 -3.16
N GLY A 37 4.17 -14.45 -4.38
CA GLY A 37 3.29 -15.34 -5.15
C GLY A 37 1.87 -15.46 -4.57
N CYS A 38 1.42 -14.49 -3.77
CA CYS A 38 0.08 -14.52 -3.22
C CYS A 38 -0.97 -14.23 -4.30
N THR A 39 -2.12 -14.88 -4.22
CA THR A 39 -3.28 -14.55 -5.07
C THR A 39 -3.92 -13.24 -4.61
N ILE A 40 -3.98 -12.26 -5.51
CA ILE A 40 -4.60 -10.95 -5.26
C ILE A 40 -5.97 -10.94 -5.94
N GLY A 41 -7.02 -10.61 -5.18
CA GLY A 41 -8.37 -10.42 -5.69
C GLY A 41 -8.83 -8.99 -5.44
N GLU A 42 -9.37 -8.35 -6.48
CA GLU A 42 -9.88 -6.98 -6.40
C GLU A 42 -11.41 -7.01 -6.29
N VAL A 43 -11.96 -6.31 -5.30
CA VAL A 43 -13.41 -6.14 -5.13
C VAL A 43 -13.75 -4.69 -5.43
N PRO A 44 -14.63 -4.41 -6.41
CA PRO A 44 -14.98 -3.04 -6.74
C PRO A 44 -15.72 -2.39 -5.56
N ILE A 45 -15.27 -1.20 -5.15
CA ILE A 45 -15.89 -0.39 -4.10
C ILE A 45 -16.31 0.94 -4.72
N SER A 46 -17.58 1.30 -4.56
CA SER A 46 -18.05 2.65 -4.91
C SER A 46 -17.68 3.61 -3.79
N PHE A 47 -16.78 4.56 -4.08
CA PHE A 47 -16.43 5.61 -3.15
C PHE A 47 -17.51 6.68 -3.14
N VAL A 48 -18.27 6.75 -2.05
CA VAL A 48 -19.14 7.89 -1.77
C VAL A 48 -18.28 9.07 -1.33
N ASP A 49 -18.51 10.23 -1.94
CA ASP A 49 -17.72 11.43 -1.68
C ASP A 49 -17.88 11.90 -0.23
N ARG A 50 -16.79 12.35 0.39
CA ARG A 50 -16.81 12.92 1.74
C ARG A 50 -16.77 14.44 1.59
N PHE A 51 -17.90 15.09 1.88
CA PHE A 51 -18.07 16.55 1.72
C PHE A 51 -17.15 17.43 2.59
N TYR A 52 -16.45 16.87 3.58
CA TYR A 52 -15.57 17.62 4.49
C TYR A 52 -14.21 16.95 4.67
N GLY A 53 -13.13 17.73 4.44
CA GLY A 53 -11.75 17.39 4.78
C GLY A 53 -10.73 18.05 3.86
N GLU A 54 -9.78 18.81 4.40
CA GLU A 54 -8.60 19.25 3.64
C GLU A 54 -7.73 18.05 3.24
N SER A 55 -7.11 18.14 2.06
CA SER A 55 -6.18 17.12 1.55
C SER A 55 -5.09 16.83 2.57
N LYS A 56 -5.13 15.62 3.16
CA LYS A 56 -4.06 15.09 4.02
C LYS A 56 -2.85 14.57 3.23
N MET A 57 -2.78 14.83 1.92
CA MET A 57 -1.64 14.49 1.07
C MET A 57 -0.80 15.75 0.81
N GLY A 58 0.30 15.87 1.53
CA GLY A 58 1.31 16.90 1.27
C GLY A 58 2.32 16.48 0.19
N SER A 59 3.02 17.44 -0.42
CA SER A 59 4.07 17.18 -1.43
C SER A 59 5.17 16.22 -0.97
N ASN A 60 5.43 16.15 0.34
CA ASN A 60 6.40 15.23 0.93
C ASN A 60 5.99 13.75 0.79
N GLU A 61 4.68 13.46 0.81
CA GLU A 61 4.18 12.08 0.63
C GLU A 61 4.32 11.61 -0.81
N ILE A 62 4.17 12.52 -1.77
CA ILE A 62 4.40 12.24 -3.19
C ILE A 62 5.85 11.83 -3.41
N PHE A 63 6.80 12.55 -2.81
CA PHE A 63 8.22 12.23 -2.92
C PHE A 63 8.55 10.87 -2.29
N GLN A 64 7.98 10.58 -1.11
CA GLN A 64 8.15 9.28 -0.46
C GLN A 64 7.54 8.14 -1.29
N PHE A 65 6.42 8.39 -1.96
CA PHE A 65 5.79 7.43 -2.87
C PHE A 65 6.69 7.13 -4.07
N ALA A 66 7.23 8.17 -4.72
CA ALA A 66 8.16 8.01 -5.84
C ALA A 66 9.44 7.26 -5.43
N LYS A 67 10.02 7.59 -4.26
CA LYS A 67 11.19 6.91 -3.73
C LYS A 67 10.90 5.45 -3.38
N GLY A 68 9.74 5.16 -2.79
CA GLY A 68 9.29 3.80 -2.51
C GLY A 68 9.10 2.97 -3.78
N LEU A 69 8.55 3.59 -4.84
CA LEU A 69 8.40 2.96 -6.15
C LEU A 69 9.76 2.58 -6.72
N LEU A 70 10.71 3.52 -6.74
CA LEU A 70 12.07 3.29 -7.24
C LEU A 70 12.80 2.20 -6.45
N TYR A 71 12.69 2.22 -5.11
CA TYR A 71 13.29 1.19 -4.26
C TYR A 71 12.73 -0.20 -4.54
N LEU A 72 11.42 -0.29 -4.73
CA LEU A 72 10.75 -1.55 -4.98
C LEU A 72 11.02 -2.09 -6.39
N PHE A 73 11.16 -1.20 -7.39
CA PHE A 73 11.66 -1.56 -8.72
C PHE A 73 13.13 -2.02 -8.71
N ALA A 74 13.98 -1.43 -7.88
CA ALA A 74 15.38 -1.82 -7.77
C ALA A 74 15.60 -3.12 -6.97
N THR A 75 14.62 -3.50 -6.14
CA THR A 75 14.65 -4.72 -5.31
C THR A 75 13.85 -5.88 -5.94
N THR A 76 13.17 -5.64 -7.07
CA THR A 76 12.55 -6.68 -7.91
C THR A 76 13.55 -7.17 -8.94
#